data_AF-A0A3D2TGE7-F1
#
_entry.id   AF-A0A3D2TGE7-F1
#
_cell.length_a   1.000
_cell.length_b   1.000
_cell.length_c   1.000
_cell.angle_alpha   90.00
_cell.angle_beta   90.00
_cell.angle_gamma   90.00
#
_symmetry.space_group_name_H-M   'P 1'
#
loop_
_entity.id
_entity.type
_entity.pdbx_description
1 polymer ?
#
loop_
_entity_poly.entity_id
_entity_poly.type
_entity_poly.pdbx_seq_one_letter_code
_entity_poly.pdbx_strand_id
1 'polypeptide(L)' 'FGLQNHKPRTLKEIGETLGLTRERVRQIETEALSKMAESMADPRERHTL' A
#
# COMPACT_ATOMS: atom_id res chain seq x y z
N PHE A 1 -0.99 8.34 3.20
CA PHE A 1 -1.67 9.23 2.23
C PHE A 1 -2.84 9.96 2.89
N GLY A 2 -3.19 11.15 2.41
CA GLY A 2 -4.34 11.95 2.87
C GLY A 2 -5.42 12.01 1.79
N LEU A 3 -6.03 10.87 1.47
CA LEU A 3 -7.02 10.76 0.40
C LEU A 3 -8.37 11.34 0.84
N GLN A 4 -9.18 11.80 -0.13
CA GLN A 4 -10.53 12.32 0.13
C GLN A 4 -10.57 13.43 1.20
N ASN A 5 -9.59 14.34 1.16
CA ASN A 5 -9.41 15.44 2.13
C ASN A 5 -9.10 14.99 3.57
N HIS A 6 -8.74 13.74 3.80
CA HIS A 6 -8.23 13.32 5.10
C HIS A 6 -6.77 13.74 5.28
N LYS A 7 -6.39 14.00 6.53
CA LYS A 7 -4.98 14.23 6.86
C LYS A 7 -4.18 12.94 6.67
N PRO A 8 -2.96 13.00 6.13
CA PRO A 8 -2.08 11.85 6.10
C PRO A 8 -1.80 11.38 7.53
N ARG A 9 -1.77 10.05 7.70
CA ARG A 9 -1.35 9.39 8.94
C ARG A 9 -0.06 8.62 8.72
N THR A 10 0.73 8.50 9.77
CA THR A 10 1.92 7.65 9.82
C THR A 10 1.54 6.19 9.98
N LEU A 11 2.44 5.27 9.60
CA LEU A 11 2.25 3.83 9.82
C LEU A 11 2.08 3.47 11.30
N LYS A 12 2.67 4.26 12.21
CA LYS A 12 2.53 4.09 13.67
C LYS A 12 1.11 4.41 14.13
N GLU A 13 0.58 5.57 13.77
CA GLU A 13 -0.78 6.00 14.15
C GLU A 13 -1.86 5.06 13.57
N ILE A 14 -1.63 4.56 12.35
CA ILE A 14 -2.49 3.55 11.73
C ILE A 14 -2.42 2.24 12.52
N GLY A 15 -1.22 1.79 12.87
CA GLY A 15 -1.01 0.59 13.68
C GLY A 15 -1.71 0.66 15.04
N GLU A 16 -1.54 1.77 15.75
CA GLU A 16 -2.21 2.03 17.04
C GLU A 16 -3.73 1.99 16.92
N THR A 17 -4.30 2.57 15.85
CA THR A 17 -5.75 2.57 15.60
C THR A 17 -6.29 1.17 15.29
N LEU A 18 -5.51 0.33 14.61
CA LEU A 18 -5.92 -0.99 14.13
C LEU A 18 -5.49 -2.15 15.04
N GLY A 19 -4.77 -1.89 16.14
CA GLY A 19 -4.18 -2.93 16.98
C GLY A 19 -3.06 -3.71 16.28
N LEU A 20 -2.36 -3.08 15.33
CA LEU A 20 -1.27 -3.67 14.56
C LEU A 20 0.07 -3.01 14.88
N THR A 21 1.15 -3.77 14.69
CA THR A 21 2.50 -3.19 14.74
C THR A 21 2.74 -2.29 13.52
N ARG A 22 3.59 -1.27 13.67
CA ARG A 22 4.05 -0.41 12.56
C ARG A 22 4.55 -1.24 11.37
N GLU A 23 5.28 -2.32 11.65
CA GLU A 23 5.85 -3.19 10.62
C GLU A 23 4.76 -3.97 9.88
N ARG A 24 3.71 -4.43 10.57
CA ARG A 24 2.59 -5.10 9.91
C ARG A 24 1.86 -4.16 8.95
N VAL A 25 1.68 -2.89 9.32
CA VAL A 25 1.09 -1.87 8.44
C VAL A 25 2.00 -1.62 7.22
N ARG A 26 3.32 -1.54 7.41
CA ARG A 26 4.30 -1.39 6.31
C ARG A 26 4.21 -2.53 5.29
N GLN A 27 4.07 -3.77 5.77
CA GLN A 27 3.94 -4.94 4.90
C GLN A 27 2.68 -4.86 4.03
N ILE A 28 1.53 -4.52 4.65
CA ILE A 28 0.26 -4.36 3.94
C ILE A 28 0.35 -3.24 2.91
N GLU A 29 0.94 -2.10 3.27
CA GLU A 29 1.17 -0.98 2.33
C GLU A 29 2.01 -1.42 1.13
N THR A 30 3.12 -2.13 1.37
CA THR A 30 3.99 -2.64 0.31
C THR A 30 3.25 -3.60 -0.61
N GLU A 31 2.50 -4.56 -0.05
CA GLU A 31 1.73 -5.54 -0.83
C GLU A 31 0.65 -4.86 -1.69
N ALA A 32 -0.06 -3.88 -1.12
CA ALA A 32 -1.08 -3.13 -1.84
C ALA A 32 -0.47 -2.32 -3.00
N LEU A 33 0.66 -1.64 -2.77
CA LEU A 33 1.36 -0.89 -3.82
C LEU A 33 1.84 -1.82 -4.94
N SER A 34 2.41 -2.97 -4.62
CA SER A 34 2.82 -3.97 -5.62
C SER A 34 1.64 -4.47 -6.45
N LYS A 35 0.52 -4.81 -5.81
CA LYS A 35 -0.71 -5.24 -6.52
C LYS A 35 -1.26 -4.16 -7.44
N MET A 36 -1.24 -2.90 -7.01
CA MET A 36 -1.65 -1.78 -7.84
C MET A 36 -0.73 -1.61 -9.05
N ALA A 37 0.59 -1.69 -8.86
CA ALA A 37 1.55 -1.66 -9.96
C ALA A 37 1.33 -2.80 -10.96
N GLU A 38 1.12 -4.03 -10.46
CA GLU A 38 0.81 -5.19 -11.29
C GLU A 38 -0.51 -5.04 -12.06
N SER A 39 -1.52 -4.40 -11.46
CA SER A 39 -2.81 -4.16 -12.13
C SER A 39 -2.74 -3.09 -13.23
N MET A 40 -1.80 -2.14 -13.09
CA MET A 40 -1.61 -1.03 -14.03
C MET A 40 -0.63 -1.36 -15.16
N ALA A 41 0.24 -2.36 -14.99
CA ALA A 41 1.11 -2.84 -16.05
C ALA A 41 0.29 -3.49 -17.19
N ASP A 42 0.49 -3.05 -18.43
CA ASP A 42 -0.20 -3.59 -19.60
C ASP A 42 0.02 -5.12 -19.69
N PRO A 43 -1.03 -5.96 -19.81
CA PRO A 43 -0.88 -7.39 -20.00
C PRO A 43 0.09 -7.79 -21.13
N ARG A 44 0.27 -6.92 -22.14
CA ARG A 44 1.13 -7.14 -23.30
C ARG A 44 2.63 -6.96 -23.02
N GLU A 45 3.00 -6.26 -21.94
CA GLU A 45 4.41 -6.07 -21.54
C GLU A 45 4.95 -7.22 -20.68
N ARG A 46 4.10 -8.17 -20.30
CA ARG A 46 4.47 -9.30 -19.42
C ARG A 46 5.12 -10.48 -20.16
N HIS A 47 5.21 -10.44 -21.49
CA HIS A 47 5.63 -11.57 -22.35
C HIS A 47 6.95 -11.32 -23.10
N THR A 48 7.90 -10.60 -22.50
CA THR A 48 9.21 -10.31 -23.10
C THR A 48 10.38 -10.60 -22.15
N LEU A 49 10.32 -11.72 -21.43
CA LEU A 49 11.48 -12.31 -20.75
C LEU A 49 11.60 -13.80 -21.07
#